data_AF-A0A2G2Z7W2-F1
#
_entry.id   AF-A0A2G2Z7W2-F1
#
_cell.length_a   1.000
_cell.length_b   1.000
_cell.length_c   1.000
_cell.angle_alpha   90.00
_cell.angle_beta   90.00
_cell.angle_gamma   90.00
#
_symmetry.space_group_name_H-M   'P 1'
#
loop_
_entity.id
_entity.type
_entity.pdbx_description
1 polymer ?
#
loop_
_entity_poly.entity_id
_entity_poly.type
_entity_poly.pdbx_seq_one_letter_code
_entity_poly.pdbx_strand_id
1 'polypeptide(L)'
;MIRTDWSTIEAYQNKMGNPFDIEYVEGISQHPIHSLDCGLFIASYVEYLSDGLQVPNDDLDFGLLRKRYDALLWKYREAKAQKPYASNIKDPQ
;
A
#
# COMPACT_ATOMS: atom_id res chain seq x y z
N MET A 1 24.49 -16.23 -5.03
CA MET A 1 23.52 -15.58 -4.11
C MET A 1 24.31 -14.55 -3.31
N ILE A 2 24.14 -13.26 -3.61
CA ILE A 2 24.86 -12.17 -2.95
C ILE A 2 23.93 -11.63 -1.87
N ARG A 3 24.28 -11.86 -0.60
CA ARG A 3 23.60 -11.24 0.54
C ARG A 3 24.21 -9.85 0.70
N THR A 4 23.57 -8.83 0.13
CA THR A 4 24.08 -7.46 0.19
C THR A 4 23.88 -6.92 1.60
N ASP A 5 24.99 -6.73 2.32
CA ASP A 5 24.99 -6.10 3.64
C ASP A 5 24.87 -4.57 3.48
N TRP A 6 23.65 -4.07 3.60
CA TRP A 6 23.32 -2.66 3.48
C TRP A 6 24.01 -1.75 4.50
N SER A 7 24.57 -2.30 5.60
CA SER A 7 25.33 -1.53 6.59
C SER A 7 26.64 -0.94 6.03
N THR A 8 27.13 -1.50 4.92
CA THR A 8 28.34 -1.01 4.23
C THR A 8 28.08 0.12 3.25
N ILE A 9 26.82 0.53 3.03
CA ILE A 9 26.49 1.60 2.09
C ILE A 9 26.43 2.95 2.82
N GLU A 10 27.42 3.81 2.55
CA GLU A 10 27.58 5.14 3.17
C GLU A 10 26.30 6.00 3.13
N ALA A 11 25.51 5.91 2.05
CA ALA A 11 24.26 6.67 1.90
C ALA A 11 23.16 6.28 2.93
N TYR A 12 23.26 5.12 3.57
CA TYR A 12 22.26 4.61 4.52
C TYR A 12 22.71 4.67 5.98
N GLN A 13 23.97 5.01 6.28
CA GLN A 13 24.48 5.08 7.66
C GLN A 13 23.70 6.09 8.52
N ASN A 14 23.39 7.27 7.97
CA ASN A 14 22.62 8.30 8.69
C ASN A 14 21.15 7.91 8.96
N LYS A 15 20.63 6.87 8.29
CA LYS A 15 19.26 6.36 8.51
C LYS A 15 19.18 5.36 9.66
N MET A 16 20.31 4.86 10.16
CA MET A 16 20.35 3.96 11.34
C MET A 16 20.03 4.67 12.66
N GLY A 17 19.96 6.01 12.68
CA GLY A 17 19.46 6.78 13.84
C GLY A 17 17.93 6.86 13.93
N ASN A 18 17.20 6.14 13.07
CA ASN A 18 15.75 6.11 13.10
C ASN A 18 15.25 5.31 14.31
N PRO A 19 14.41 5.89 15.20
CA PRO A 19 13.88 5.17 16.37
C PRO A 19 12.84 4.08 16.02
N PHE A 20 12.44 3.97 14.76
CA PHE A 20 11.54 2.93 14.30
C PHE A 20 12.30 1.68 13.86
N ASP A 21 11.83 0.53 14.33
CA ASP A 21 12.29 -0.77 13.87
C ASP A 21 11.88 -0.95 12.39
N ILE A 22 12.87 -1.01 11.51
CA ILE A 22 12.66 -1.28 10.08
C ILE A 22 12.89 -2.76 9.85
N GLU A 23 11.85 -3.48 9.44
CA GLU A 23 11.94 -4.87 9.02
C GLU A 23 11.89 -4.98 7.49
N TYR A 24 12.87 -5.67 6.90
CA TYR A 24 12.89 -5.94 5.46
C TYR A 24 12.32 -7.32 5.20
N VAL A 25 11.25 -7.38 4.41
CA VAL A 25 10.63 -8.64 4.02
C VAL A 25 11.18 -9.04 2.65
N GLU A 26 11.96 -10.12 2.63
CA GLU A 26 12.49 -10.75 1.41
C GLU A 26 11.46 -11.73 0.81
N GLY A 27 11.59 -12.08 -0.47
CA GLY A 27 10.68 -13.04 -1.13
C GLY A 27 9.38 -12.45 -1.66
N ILE A 28 9.18 -11.13 -1.51
CA ILE A 28 8.09 -10.42 -2.15
C ILE A 28 8.30 -10.48 -3.67
N SER A 29 7.42 -11.18 -4.39
CA SER A 29 7.49 -11.25 -5.85
C SER A 29 7.36 -9.85 -6.43
N GLN A 30 8.40 -9.41 -7.15
CA GLN A 30 8.35 -8.16 -7.89
C GLN A 30 7.46 -8.38 -9.10
N HIS A 31 6.29 -7.73 -9.09
CA HIS A 31 5.35 -7.79 -10.19
C HIS A 31 6.03 -7.29 -11.49
N PRO A 32 5.68 -7.82 -12.69
CA PRO A 32 6.35 -7.43 -13.93
C PRO A 32 6.25 -5.92 -14.10
N ILE A 33 7.38 -5.33 -14.51
CA ILE A 33 7.68 -3.88 -14.67
C ILE A 33 6.60 -3.09 -15.46
N HIS A 34 5.60 -3.75 -16.05
CA HIS A 34 4.52 -3.19 -16.84
C HIS A 34 3.15 -3.13 -16.17
N SER A 35 3.02 -3.48 -14.90
CA SER A 35 1.73 -3.42 -14.23
C SER A 35 1.47 -2.06 -13.58
N LEU A 36 0.32 -1.49 -13.90
CA LEU A 36 -0.19 -0.25 -13.31
C LEU A 36 -0.74 -0.44 -11.89
N ASP A 37 -0.67 -1.66 -11.34
CA ASP A 37 -1.32 -2.04 -10.09
C ASP A 37 -0.43 -1.87 -8.85
N CYS A 38 0.66 -1.07 -8.93
CA CYS A 38 1.55 -0.81 -7.77
C CYS A 38 0.79 -0.30 -6.53
N GLY A 39 -0.24 0.53 -6.74
CA GLY A 39 -1.08 1.02 -5.65
C GLY A 39 -1.92 -0.08 -5.01
N LEU A 40 -2.44 -1.00 -5.82
CA LEU A 40 -3.21 -2.15 -5.34
C LEU A 40 -2.33 -3.11 -4.53
N PHE A 41 -1.10 -3.31 -5.00
CA PHE A 41 -0.11 -4.14 -4.32
C PHE A 41 0.27 -3.59 -2.93
N ILE A 42 0.54 -2.28 -2.84
CA ILE A 42 0.83 -1.64 -1.55
C ILE A 42 -0.39 -1.70 -0.63
N ALA A 43 -1.58 -1.41 -1.15
CA ALA A 43 -2.81 -1.44 -0.35
C ALA A 43 -3.08 -2.85 0.21
N SER A 44 -2.92 -3.89 -0.60
CA SER A 44 -3.12 -5.27 -0.14
C SER A 44 -2.07 -5.68 0.90
N TYR A 45 -0.81 -5.26 0.72
CA TYR A 45 0.24 -5.53 1.69
C TYR A 45 -0.02 -4.86 3.04
N VAL A 46 -0.48 -3.61 3.03
CA VAL A 46 -0.86 -2.86 4.24
C VAL A 46 -2.07 -3.50 4.95
N GLU A 47 -3.10 -3.91 4.21
CA GLU A 47 -4.27 -4.61 4.76
C GLU A 47 -3.82 -5.91 5.46
N TYR A 48 -2.98 -6.69 4.77
CA TYR A 48 -2.48 -7.96 5.26
C TYR A 48 -1.66 -7.84 6.56
N LEU A 49 -0.78 -6.83 6.63
CA LEU A 49 -0.04 -6.50 7.85
C LEU A 49 -0.95 -5.98 8.97
N SER A 50 -1.98 -5.20 8.62
CA SER A 50 -2.95 -4.66 9.58
C SER A 50 -3.77 -5.77 10.23
N ASP A 51 -4.08 -6.82 9.47
CA ASP A 51 -4.76 -8.02 9.96
C ASP A 51 -3.84 -8.98 10.75
N GLY A 52 -2.54 -8.67 10.84
CA GLY A 52 -1.54 -9.49 11.54
C GLY A 52 -1.26 -10.83 10.86
N LEU A 53 -1.55 -10.94 9.57
CA LEU A 53 -1.35 -12.16 8.80
C LEU A 53 0.13 -12.26 8.35
N GLN A 54 0.62 -13.48 8.03
CA GLN A 54 2.00 -13.74 7.57
C GLN A 54 2.21 -13.57 6.07
N VAL A 55 3.01 -12.59 5.64
CA VAL A 55 3.09 -12.17 4.23
C VAL A 55 3.16 -13.39 3.29
N PRO A 56 2.23 -13.54 2.32
CA PRO A 56 2.25 -14.68 1.43
C PRO A 56 3.53 -14.64 0.60
N ASN A 57 4.28 -15.75 0.61
CA ASN A 57 5.44 -15.93 -0.28
C ASN A 57 5.03 -16.30 -1.71
N ASP A 58 3.75 -16.65 -1.91
CA ASP A 58 3.17 -16.98 -3.20
C ASP A 58 2.56 -15.75 -3.87
N ASP A 59 2.41 -15.78 -5.19
CA ASP A 59 1.76 -14.71 -5.95
C ASP A 59 0.35 -14.44 -5.40
N LEU A 60 0.20 -13.27 -4.77
CA LEU A 60 -1.10 -12.71 -4.41
C LEU A 60 -2.02 -12.78 -5.65
N ASP A 61 -3.24 -13.30 -5.50
CA ASP A 61 -4.21 -13.31 -6.61
C ASP A 61 -4.63 -11.88 -6.96
N PHE A 62 -3.84 -11.25 -7.84
CA PHE A 62 -4.05 -9.90 -8.33
C PHE A 62 -5.42 -9.73 -8.98
N GLY A 63 -5.96 -10.79 -9.60
CA GLY A 63 -7.29 -10.79 -10.19
C GLY A 63 -8.38 -10.65 -9.14
N LEU A 64 -8.24 -11.33 -8.00
CA LEU A 64 -9.14 -11.21 -6.87
C LEU A 64 -9.00 -9.86 -6.16
N LEU A 65 -7.77 -9.39 -5.93
CA LEU A 65 -7.49 -8.10 -5.30
C LEU A 65 -8.09 -6.95 -6.11
N ARG A 66 -7.91 -6.97 -7.44
CA ARG A 66 -8.45 -5.95 -8.33
C ARG A 66 -9.98 -5.89 -8.26
N LYS A 67 -10.65 -7.05 -8.29
CA LYS A 67 -12.12 -7.12 -8.14
C LYS A 67 -12.59 -6.56 -6.79
N ARG A 68 -11.89 -6.85 -5.69
CA ARG A 68 -12.22 -6.29 -4.37
C ARG A 68 -12.06 -4.77 -4.36
N TYR A 69 -10.95 -4.27 -4.88
CA TYR A 69 -10.68 -2.84 -4.91
C TYR A 69 -11.65 -2.08 -5.82
N ASP A 70 -11.97 -2.62 -6.99
CA ASP A 70 -12.99 -2.08 -7.90
C ASP A 70 -14.36 -1.98 -7.20
N ALA A 71 -14.75 -3.02 -6.46
CA ALA A 71 -16.01 -3.02 -5.70
C ALA A 71 -16.00 -2.00 -4.54
N LEU A 72 -14.89 -1.88 -3.81
CA LEU A 72 -14.74 -0.88 -2.74
C LEU A 72 -14.79 0.55 -3.31
N LEU A 73 -14.09 0.80 -4.41
CA LEU A 73 -14.06 2.10 -5.08
C LEU A 73 -15.45 2.48 -5.60
N TRP A 74 -16.19 1.50 -6.15
CA TRP A 74 -17.58 1.69 -6.54
C TRP A 74 -18.44 2.11 -5.36
N LYS A 75 -18.41 1.38 -4.23
CA LYS A 75 -19.18 1.72 -3.04
C LYS A 75 -18.81 3.08 -2.46
N TYR A 76 -17.53 3.44 -2.45
CA TYR A 76 -17.09 4.76 -2.01
C TYR A 76 -17.67 5.86 -2.91
N ARG A 77 -17.65 5.67 -4.23
CA ARG A 77 -18.24 6.62 -5.18
C ARG A 77 -19.74 6.79 -4.94
N GLU A 78 -20.47 5.70 -4.73
CA GLU A 78 -21.90 5.74 -4.38
C GLU A 78 -22.14 6.52 -3.08
N ALA A 79 -21.41 6.19 -2.01
CA ALA A 79 -21.54 6.87 -0.72
C ALA A 79 -21.20 8.37 -0.81
N LYS A 80 -20.21 8.74 -1.63
CA LYS A 80 -19.83 10.13 -1.86
C LYS A 80 -20.88 10.88 -2.68
N ALA A 81 -21.51 10.24 -3.66
CA ALA A 81 -22.59 10.82 -4.45
C ALA A 81 -23.87 11.02 -3.62
N GLN A 82 -24.11 10.18 -2.61
CA GLN A 82 -25.26 10.28 -1.70
C GLN A 82 -25.09 11.33 -0.59
N LYS A 83 -23.87 11.83 -0.34
CA LYS A 83 -23.66 12.95 0.57
C LYS A 83 -23.86 14.27 -0.18
N PRO A 84 -24.88 15.09 0.15
CA PRO A 84 -24.90 16.46 -0.35
C PRO A 84 -23.67 17.19 0.20
N TYR A 85 -22.90 17.84 -0.67
CA TYR A 85 -21.90 18.80 -0.25
C TYR A 85 -22.65 19.95 0.44
N ALA A 86 -22.76 19.90 1.77
CA ALA A 86 -23.28 21.00 2.56
C ALA A 86 -22.21 22.10 2.61
N SER A 87 -22.03 22.84 1.51
CA SER A 87 -21.36 24.14 1.55
C SER A 87 -22.39 25.15 2.06
N ASN A 88 -22.49 25.28 3.39
CA ASN A 88 -23.18 26.41 3.99
C ASN A 88 -22.32 27.67 3.81
N ILE A 89 -22.21 28.16 2.58
CA ILE A 89 -21.67 29.49 2.29
C ILE A 89 -22.79 30.46 2.67
N LYS A 90 -22.79 30.93 3.91
CA LYS A 90 -23.51 32.15 4.25
C LYS A 90 -22.65 33.31 3.77
N ASP A 91 -23.13 34.03 2.77
CA ASP A 91 -22.55 35.27 2.30
C ASP A 91 -22.69 36.33 3.41
N PRO A 92 -21.62 37.00 3.88
CA PRO A 92 -21.74 38.13 4.80
C PRO A 92 -22.19 39.37 4.02
N GLN A 93 -23.24 40.01 4.52
CA GLN A 93 -23.82 41.25 4.01
C GLN A 93 -22.90 42.47 4.18
#